data_AF-A0A355U067-F1
#
_entry.id   AF-A0A355U067-F1
#
_cell.length_a   1.000
_cell.length_b   1.000
_cell.length_c   1.000
_cell.angle_alpha   90.00
_cell.angle_beta   90.00
_cell.angle_gamma   90.00
#
_symmetry.space_group_name_H-M   'P 1'
#
loop_
_entity.id
_entity.type
_entity.pdbx_description
1 polymer ?
#
loop_
_entity_poly.entity_id
_entity_poly.type
_entity_poly.pdbx_seq_one_letter_code
_entity_poly.pdbx_strand_id
1 'polypeptide(L)'
;MKKIIAFAVAMVMCLSLFAGCGSKDVNLSEVMTKLNSDYSLSLTALSSVDELNTYYSINTEDVKQFSAEIDSTNDAPKEIILIEAVDADAASRVEDALTSRLNSIMATYNSYSPDQVDMVKACKVTKDGNFVTLIVADKAPDMLDVYYEYVK
;
A
#
# COMPACT_ATOMS: atom_id res chain seq x y z
N MET A 1 -19.87 -50.81 -42.51
CA MET A 1 -19.90 -50.95 -41.03
C MET A 1 -18.61 -51.64 -40.63
N LYS A 2 -17.83 -51.28 -39.61
CA LYS A 2 -17.69 -50.09 -38.77
C LYS A 2 -16.30 -50.26 -38.13
N LYS A 3 -15.45 -49.27 -38.34
CA LYS A 3 -14.42 -48.75 -37.41
C LYS A 3 -13.31 -49.71 -36.96
N ILE A 4 -12.17 -49.61 -37.64
CA ILE A 4 -10.85 -49.76 -37.03
C ILE A 4 -10.10 -48.49 -37.40
N ILE A 5 -9.66 -47.74 -36.40
CA ILE A 5 -8.42 -46.95 -36.38
C ILE A 5 -8.29 -46.45 -34.93
N ALA A 6 -7.19 -46.89 -34.33
CA ALA A 6 -6.69 -46.45 -33.06
C ALA A 6 -6.25 -44.98 -33.12
N PHE A 7 -6.43 -44.23 -32.02
CA PHE A 7 -5.43 -43.25 -31.60
C PHE A 7 -5.65 -42.92 -30.12
N ALA A 8 -4.65 -43.30 -29.31
CA ALA A 8 -4.45 -42.78 -27.96
C ALA A 8 -3.82 -41.38 -28.05
N VAL A 9 -3.79 -40.68 -26.91
CA VAL A 9 -3.17 -39.37 -26.64
C VAL A 9 -4.11 -38.17 -26.77
N ALA A 10 -4.64 -37.75 -25.61
CA ALA A 10 -4.73 -36.34 -25.21
C ALA A 10 -5.08 -36.28 -23.70
N MET A 11 -4.13 -36.75 -22.88
CA MET A 11 -3.93 -36.18 -21.55
C MET A 11 -3.40 -34.76 -21.74
N VAL A 12 -3.72 -33.86 -20.80
CA VAL A 12 -3.35 -32.43 -20.73
C VAL A 12 -4.39 -31.48 -21.35
N MET A 13 -5.37 -31.12 -20.53
CA MET A 13 -6.24 -29.93 -20.57
C MET A 13 -7.25 -30.19 -19.44
N CYS A 14 -7.31 -29.50 -18.29
CA CYS A 14 -7.25 -28.07 -18.02
C CYS A 14 -6.98 -27.85 -16.52
N LEU A 15 -5.74 -27.53 -16.11
CA LEU A 15 -5.44 -27.08 -14.73
C LEU A 15 -4.48 -25.87 -14.69
N SER A 16 -4.41 -25.08 -15.75
CA SER A 16 -3.66 -23.83 -15.79
C SER A 16 -4.59 -22.64 -16.01
N LEU A 17 -5.53 -22.44 -15.09
CA LEU A 17 -6.25 -21.17 -14.92
C LEU A 17 -5.81 -20.47 -13.62
N PHE A 18 -4.51 -20.46 -13.35
CA PHE A 18 -3.88 -19.34 -12.63
C PHE A 18 -3.37 -18.33 -13.67
N ALA A 19 -4.25 -17.90 -14.57
CA ALA A 19 -4.05 -16.68 -15.34
C ALA A 19 -4.64 -15.54 -14.50
N GLY A 20 -3.78 -14.89 -13.71
CA GLY A 20 -4.20 -13.79 -12.85
C GLY A 20 -3.19 -13.28 -11.83
N CYS A 21 -1.96 -13.80 -11.77
CA CYS A 21 -0.84 -13.08 -11.16
C CYS A 21 -0.09 -12.33 -12.26
N GLY A 22 -0.80 -11.43 -12.96
CA GLY A 22 -0.14 -10.41 -13.75
C GLY A 22 0.29 -9.35 -12.75
N SER A 23 1.49 -9.48 -12.20
CA SER A 23 2.09 -8.43 -11.39
C SER A 23 2.17 -7.17 -12.25
N LYS A 24 1.24 -6.22 -12.02
CA LYS A 24 1.38 -4.86 -12.52
C LYS A 24 2.70 -4.34 -11.96
N ASP A 25 3.60 -3.96 -12.86
CA ASP A 25 4.85 -3.31 -12.48
C ASP A 25 4.51 -1.87 -12.08
N VAL A 26 4.10 -1.71 -10.82
CA VAL A 26 3.72 -0.41 -10.26
C VAL A 26 4.97 0.28 -9.76
N ASN A 27 5.22 1.53 -10.18
CA ASN A 27 6.28 2.36 -9.64
C ASN A 27 5.70 3.28 -8.56
N LEU A 28 5.92 2.97 -7.29
CA LEU A 28 5.33 3.76 -6.19
C LEU A 28 5.86 5.21 -6.12
N SER A 29 7.04 5.48 -6.68
CA SER A 29 7.58 6.84 -6.79
C SER A 29 6.77 7.69 -7.79
N GLU A 30 6.28 7.09 -8.87
CA GLU A 30 5.37 7.76 -9.82
C GLU A 30 4.02 8.04 -9.17
N VAL A 31 3.50 7.11 -8.36
CA VAL A 31 2.26 7.32 -7.60
C VAL A 31 2.42 8.48 -6.62
N MET A 32 3.50 8.51 -5.85
CA MET A 32 3.77 9.63 -4.92
C MET A 32 3.91 10.95 -5.67
N THR A 33 4.60 10.97 -6.81
CA THR A 33 4.72 12.17 -7.65
C THR A 33 3.35 12.66 -8.12
N LYS A 34 2.45 11.76 -8.50
CA LYS A 34 1.08 12.09 -8.89
C LYS A 34 0.29 12.70 -7.73
N LEU A 35 0.37 12.08 -6.54
CA LEU A 35 -0.28 12.59 -5.33
C LEU A 35 0.25 13.99 -4.97
N ASN A 36 1.56 14.18 -4.99
CA ASN A 36 2.18 15.48 -4.73
C ASN A 36 1.70 16.56 -5.70
N SER A 37 1.60 16.23 -6.99
CA SER A 37 1.10 17.14 -8.02
C SER A 37 -0.39 17.47 -7.83
N ASP A 38 -1.26 16.46 -7.70
CA ASP A 38 -2.71 16.65 -7.67
C ASP A 38 -3.18 17.41 -6.43
N TYR A 39 -2.50 17.18 -5.30
CA TYR A 39 -2.90 17.69 -4.00
C TYR A 39 -1.97 18.78 -3.47
N SER A 40 -0.97 19.21 -4.25
CA SER A 40 -0.01 20.27 -3.88
C SER A 40 0.65 20.00 -2.52
N LEU A 41 1.09 18.76 -2.32
CA LEU A 41 1.70 18.33 -1.07
C LEU A 41 3.14 18.83 -0.96
N SER A 42 3.55 19.14 0.26
CA SER A 42 4.91 19.55 0.60
C SER A 42 5.35 18.82 1.86
N LEU A 43 5.61 17.52 1.72
CA LEU A 43 6.06 16.64 2.77
C LEU A 43 7.55 16.31 2.58
N THR A 44 8.16 15.72 3.61
CA THR A 44 9.56 15.31 3.58
C THR A 44 9.65 13.83 3.24
N ALA A 45 10.33 13.51 2.14
CA ALA A 45 10.54 12.11 1.74
C ALA A 45 11.45 11.37 2.71
N LEU A 46 11.08 10.13 3.03
CA LEU A 46 11.97 9.15 3.63
C LEU A 46 12.86 8.56 2.54
N SER A 47 14.16 8.56 2.78
CA SER A 47 15.20 8.28 1.79
C SER A 47 15.69 6.83 1.81
N SER A 48 15.39 6.08 2.87
CA SER A 48 15.86 4.71 3.04
C SER A 48 14.83 3.80 3.70
N VAL A 49 14.91 2.50 3.42
CA VAL A 49 14.08 1.49 4.07
C VAL A 49 14.39 1.37 5.58
N ASP A 50 15.60 1.73 6.01
CA ASP A 50 15.97 1.78 7.43
C ASP A 50 15.15 2.84 8.21
N GLU A 51 14.74 3.92 7.54
CA GLU A 51 13.82 4.90 8.13
C GLU A 51 12.43 4.29 8.35
N LEU A 52 11.94 3.40 7.47
CA LEU A 52 10.68 2.70 7.71
C LEU A 52 10.75 1.81 8.96
N ASN A 53 11.89 1.16 9.20
CA ASN A 53 12.11 0.44 10.45
C ASN A 53 12.10 1.37 11.66
N THR A 54 12.79 2.49 11.55
CA THR A 54 12.93 3.48 12.63
C THR A 54 11.58 4.11 13.01
N TYR A 55 10.78 4.53 12.03
CA TYR A 55 9.51 5.24 12.27
C TYR A 55 8.32 4.31 12.48
N TYR A 56 8.31 3.14 11.85
CA TYR A 56 7.13 2.27 11.77
C TYR A 56 7.37 0.84 12.25
N SER A 57 8.60 0.48 12.65
CA SER A 57 8.97 -0.89 13.01
C SER A 57 8.73 -1.91 11.86
N ILE A 58 8.84 -1.44 10.61
CA ILE A 58 8.73 -2.29 9.42
C ILE A 58 10.11 -2.89 9.13
N ASN A 59 10.20 -4.22 8.97
CA ASN A 59 11.47 -4.85 8.64
C ASN A 59 11.86 -4.56 7.19
N THR A 60 13.15 -4.31 6.95
CA THR A 60 13.65 -3.98 5.62
C THR A 60 13.51 -5.14 4.64
N GLU A 61 13.58 -6.38 5.13
CA GLU A 61 13.36 -7.61 4.36
C GLU A 61 11.91 -7.80 3.90
N ASP A 62 10.95 -7.13 4.54
CA ASP A 62 9.54 -7.20 4.17
C ASP A 62 9.21 -6.29 2.98
N VAL A 63 10.11 -5.39 2.59
CA VAL A 63 9.87 -4.31 1.61
C VAL A 63 10.54 -4.59 0.27
N LYS A 64 9.75 -4.68 -0.80
CA LYS A 64 10.24 -4.78 -2.18
C LYS A 64 10.54 -3.40 -2.78
N GLN A 65 9.63 -2.45 -2.57
CA GLN A 65 9.81 -1.03 -2.90
C GLN A 65 8.92 -0.17 -2.00
N PHE A 66 9.25 1.10 -1.87
CA PHE A 66 8.42 2.04 -1.13
C PHE A 66 8.53 3.46 -1.70
N SER A 67 7.54 4.28 -1.40
CA SER A 67 7.62 5.73 -1.43
C SER A 67 6.88 6.27 -0.22
N ALA A 68 7.56 7.06 0.60
CA ALA A 68 7.03 7.51 1.88
C ALA A 68 7.40 8.97 2.11
N GLU A 69 6.44 9.78 2.50
CA GLU A 69 6.63 11.19 2.84
C GLU A 69 5.90 11.53 4.15
N ILE A 70 6.57 12.29 5.01
CA ILE A 70 6.07 12.68 6.33
C ILE A 70 6.12 14.20 6.51
N ASP A 71 5.18 14.73 7.28
CA ASP A 71 5.28 16.10 7.78
C ASP A 71 6.33 16.13 8.89
N SER A 72 7.33 16.99 8.74
CA SER A 72 8.39 17.18 9.74
C SER A 72 7.98 18.16 10.85
N THR A 73 6.76 18.69 10.81
CA THR A 73 6.21 19.61 11.82
C THR A 73 5.38 18.88 12.88
N ASN A 74 5.51 19.30 14.14
CA ASN A 74 4.98 18.56 15.31
C ASN A 74 3.48 18.76 15.60
N ASP A 75 2.78 19.65 14.88
CA ASP A 75 1.45 20.11 15.30
C ASP A 75 0.30 19.21 14.83
N ALA A 76 0.50 18.45 13.75
CA ALA A 76 -0.49 17.52 13.20
C ALA A 76 0.17 16.60 12.16
N PRO A 77 0.53 15.34 12.47
CA PRO A 77 1.25 14.50 11.52
C PRO A 77 0.40 14.24 10.28
N LYS A 78 0.89 14.67 9.12
CA LYS A 78 0.46 14.21 7.79
C LYS A 78 1.50 13.24 7.26
N GLU A 79 1.05 12.10 6.76
CA GLU A 79 1.94 11.02 6.34
C GLU A 79 1.32 10.28 5.17
N ILE A 80 2.12 10.01 4.13
CA ILE A 80 1.72 9.17 3.00
C ILE A 80 2.77 8.11 2.83
N ILE A 81 2.39 6.87 3.11
CA ILE A 81 3.28 5.70 3.09
C ILE A 81 2.73 4.71 2.09
N LEU A 82 3.49 4.43 1.04
CA LEU A 82 3.17 3.46 -0.01
C LEU A 82 4.25 2.39 0.00
N ILE A 83 3.86 1.12 0.19
CA ILE A 83 4.80 -0.01 0.26
C ILE A 83 4.30 -1.13 -0.65
N GLU A 84 5.20 -1.70 -1.45
CA GLU A 84 5.01 -3.03 -2.01
C GLU A 84 5.84 -4.01 -1.19
N ALA A 85 5.19 -4.98 -0.58
CA ALA A 85 5.87 -6.01 0.19
C ALA A 85 6.41 -7.15 -0.70
N VAL A 86 7.40 -7.89 -0.19
CA VAL A 86 8.01 -9.00 -0.95
C VAL A 86 7.05 -10.16 -1.19
N ASP A 87 6.09 -10.37 -0.29
CA ASP A 87 5.04 -11.39 -0.39
C ASP A 87 3.82 -11.03 0.50
N ALA A 88 2.81 -11.91 0.52
CA ALA A 88 1.57 -11.69 1.25
C ALA A 88 1.72 -11.73 2.79
N ASP A 89 2.70 -12.49 3.30
CA ASP A 89 2.96 -12.57 4.74
C ASP A 89 3.67 -11.29 5.20
N ALA A 90 4.64 -10.82 4.42
CA ALA A 90 5.29 -9.52 4.58
C ALA A 90 4.27 -8.37 4.49
N ALA A 91 3.36 -8.40 3.51
CA ALA A 91 2.29 -7.41 3.39
C ALA A 91 1.41 -7.36 4.65
N SER A 92 1.12 -8.51 5.25
CA SER A 92 0.33 -8.56 6.49
C SER A 92 1.09 -7.98 7.68
N ARG A 93 2.41 -8.23 7.80
CA ARG A 93 3.24 -7.58 8.83
C ARG A 93 3.31 -6.06 8.66
N VAL A 94 3.45 -5.59 7.42
CA VAL A 94 3.44 -4.16 7.09
C VAL A 94 2.09 -3.51 7.44
N GLU A 95 0.98 -4.18 7.12
CA GLU A 95 -0.37 -3.71 7.45
C GLU A 95 -0.57 -3.56 8.97
N ASP A 96 -0.11 -4.53 9.76
CA ASP A 96 -0.19 -4.47 11.23
C ASP A 96 0.63 -3.30 11.80
N ALA A 97 1.84 -3.08 11.27
CA ALA A 97 2.71 -1.99 11.67
C ALA A 97 2.10 -0.61 11.36
N LEU A 98 1.59 -0.42 10.14
CA LEU A 98 0.94 0.82 9.74
C LEU A 98 -0.39 1.05 10.47
N THR A 99 -1.14 -0.02 10.77
CA THR A 99 -2.38 0.07 11.56
C THR A 99 -2.09 0.54 12.98
N SER A 100 -1.01 0.03 13.57
CA SER A 100 -0.54 0.47 14.89
C SER A 100 -0.12 1.95 14.88
N ARG A 101 0.50 2.43 13.80
CA ARG A 101 0.80 3.86 13.59
C ARG A 101 -0.48 4.69 13.51
N LEU A 102 -1.44 4.31 12.66
CA LEU A 102 -2.70 5.04 12.50
C LEU A 102 -3.45 5.14 13.83
N ASN A 103 -3.54 4.06 14.61
CA ASN A 103 -4.15 4.07 15.94
C ASN A 103 -3.45 5.06 16.90
N SER A 104 -2.12 5.13 16.84
CA SER A 104 -1.34 6.09 17.65
C SER A 104 -1.62 7.53 17.24
N ILE A 105 -1.73 7.80 15.93
CA ILE A 105 -2.12 9.12 15.41
C ILE A 105 -3.53 9.48 15.88
N MET A 106 -4.50 8.56 15.76
CA MET A 106 -5.88 8.79 16.23
C MET A 106 -5.94 9.12 17.72
N ALA A 107 -5.14 8.45 18.55
CA ALA A 107 -5.06 8.73 19.99
C ALA A 107 -4.52 10.15 20.27
N THR A 108 -3.50 10.59 19.53
CA THR A 108 -2.95 11.95 19.60
C THR A 108 -4.00 13.00 19.21
N TYR A 109 -4.68 12.81 18.07
CA TYR A 109 -5.70 13.75 17.60
C TYR A 109 -6.87 13.87 18.56
N ASN A 110 -7.36 12.75 19.10
CA ASN A 110 -8.42 12.75 20.11
C ASN A 110 -8.03 13.52 21.39
N SER A 111 -6.73 13.61 21.69
CA SER A 111 -6.22 14.24 22.92
C SER A 111 -5.90 15.73 22.74
N TYR A 112 -5.35 16.12 21.59
CA TYR A 112 -4.77 17.46 21.39
C TYR A 112 -5.42 18.29 20.28
N SER A 113 -6.06 17.65 19.29
CA SER A 113 -6.59 18.31 18.09
C SER A 113 -8.01 17.81 17.76
N PRO A 114 -8.98 17.99 18.67
CA PRO A 114 -10.33 17.43 18.53
C PRO A 114 -11.03 17.91 17.24
N ASP A 115 -10.74 19.12 16.77
CA ASP A 115 -11.30 19.69 15.54
C ASP A 115 -10.85 18.95 14.26
N GLN A 116 -9.76 18.18 14.34
CA GLN A 116 -9.22 17.41 13.22
C GLN A 116 -9.51 15.90 13.33
N VAL A 117 -10.27 15.48 14.35
CA VAL A 117 -10.59 14.06 14.58
C VAL A 117 -11.39 13.45 13.42
N ASP A 118 -12.25 14.22 12.77
CA ASP A 118 -13.02 13.71 11.64
C ASP A 118 -12.16 13.49 10.38
N MET A 119 -11.09 14.27 10.21
CA MET A 119 -10.09 14.04 9.16
C MET A 119 -9.35 12.71 9.39
N VAL A 120 -8.82 12.49 10.61
CA VAL A 120 -8.05 11.27 10.88
C VAL A 120 -8.92 10.00 10.82
N LYS A 121 -10.22 10.09 11.16
CA LYS A 121 -11.17 8.97 11.00
C LYS A 121 -11.41 8.57 9.55
N ALA A 122 -11.23 9.50 8.61
CA ALA A 122 -11.35 9.21 7.18
C ALA A 122 -10.09 8.53 6.61
N CYS A 123 -8.97 8.62 7.34
CA CYS A 123 -7.70 8.00 6.97
C CYS A 123 -7.74 6.48 7.18
N LYS A 124 -7.00 5.75 6.34
CA LYS A 124 -7.04 4.28 6.33
C LYS A 124 -5.66 3.69 6.10
N VAL A 125 -5.47 2.51 6.69
CA VAL A 125 -4.52 1.53 6.18
C VAL A 125 -5.26 0.60 5.24
N THR A 126 -4.69 0.32 4.08
CA THR A 126 -5.28 -0.65 3.14
C THR A 126 -4.22 -1.60 2.59
N LYS A 127 -4.63 -2.83 2.32
CA LYS A 127 -3.81 -3.88 1.70
C LYS A 127 -4.52 -4.43 0.46
N ASP A 128 -3.85 -4.38 -0.69
CA ASP A 128 -4.30 -4.94 -1.96
C ASP A 128 -3.20 -5.83 -2.57
N GLY A 129 -3.35 -7.14 -2.40
CA GLY A 129 -2.26 -8.09 -2.65
C GLY A 129 -1.05 -7.79 -1.76
N ASN A 130 0.10 -7.52 -2.39
CA ASN A 130 1.34 -7.15 -1.69
C ASN A 130 1.46 -5.65 -1.43
N PHE A 131 0.55 -4.82 -1.96
CA PHE A 131 0.61 -3.39 -1.81
C PHE A 131 -0.11 -2.96 -0.53
N VAL A 132 0.58 -2.20 0.32
CA VAL A 132 0.06 -1.68 1.58
C VAL A 132 0.25 -0.17 1.61
N THR A 133 -0.76 0.57 2.07
CA THR A 133 -0.67 2.03 2.18
C THR A 133 -1.28 2.55 3.46
N LEU A 134 -0.70 3.63 3.99
CA LEU A 134 -1.28 4.54 4.98
C LEU A 134 -1.31 5.94 4.39
N ILE A 135 -2.49 6.58 4.38
CA ILE A 135 -2.64 7.98 3.97
C ILE A 135 -3.31 8.75 5.11
N VAL A 136 -2.57 9.68 5.70
CA VAL A 136 -3.03 10.64 6.72
C VAL A 136 -2.93 12.05 6.16
N ALA A 137 -4.05 12.56 5.64
CA ALA A 137 -4.15 13.87 5.01
C ALA A 137 -5.63 14.33 4.88
N ASP A 138 -5.82 15.63 4.62
CA ASP A 138 -7.16 16.24 4.55
C ASP A 138 -8.09 15.62 3.47
N LYS A 139 -7.50 15.07 2.40
CA LYS A 139 -8.20 14.41 1.29
C LYS A 139 -7.82 12.93 1.14
N ALA A 140 -7.60 12.24 2.27
CA ALA A 140 -7.17 10.85 2.27
C ALA A 140 -8.04 9.91 1.40
N PRO A 141 -9.40 10.01 1.39
CA PRO A 141 -10.23 9.18 0.52
C PRO A 141 -9.95 9.40 -0.97
N ASP A 142 -9.87 10.65 -1.43
CA ASP A 142 -9.61 10.97 -2.83
C ASP A 142 -8.20 10.50 -3.25
N MET A 143 -7.20 10.70 -2.38
CA MET A 143 -5.82 10.24 -2.61
C MET A 143 -5.74 8.71 -2.70
N LEU A 144 -6.54 8.01 -1.90
CA LEU A 144 -6.62 6.55 -1.94
C LEU A 144 -7.23 6.06 -3.26
N ASP A 145 -8.20 6.78 -3.82
CA ASP A 145 -8.75 6.47 -5.14
C ASP A 145 -7.68 6.62 -6.23
N VAL A 146 -6.88 7.69 -6.21
CA VAL A 146 -5.74 7.87 -7.13
C VAL A 146 -4.74 6.72 -6.97
N TYR A 147 -4.40 6.33 -5.74
CA TYR A 147 -3.51 5.18 -5.50
C TYR A 147 -4.06 3.89 -6.12
N TYR A 148 -5.37 3.64 -6.01
CA TYR A 148 -6.00 2.47 -6.58
C TYR A 148 -6.00 2.43 -8.11
N GLU A 149 -5.93 3.55 -8.81
CA GLU A 149 -5.75 3.57 -10.27
C GLU A 149 -4.45 2.88 -10.73
N TYR A 150 -3.44 2.82 -9.84
CA TYR A 150 -2.15 2.19 -10.12
C TYR A 150 -2.08 0.73 -9.65
N VAL A 151 -2.62 0.43 -8.46
CA VAL A 151 -2.43 -0.89 -7.84
C VAL A 151 -3.53 -1.91 -8.12
N LYS A 152 -4.75 -1.47 -8.49
CA LYS A 152 -5.90 -2.36 -8.80
C LYS A 152 -6.13 -2.48 -10.29
#